data_AF-A0A9E4LPK9-F1
#
_entry.id   AF-A0A9E4LPK9-F1
#
_cell.length_a   1.000
_cell.length_b   1.000
_cell.length_c   1.000
_cell.angle_alpha   90.00
_cell.angle_beta   90.00
_cell.angle_gamma   90.00
#
_symmetry.space_group_name_H-M   'P 1'
#
loop_
_entity.id
_entity.type
_entity.pdbx_description
1 polymer ?
#
loop_
_entity_poly.entity_id
_entity_poly.type
_entity_poly.pdbx_seq_one_letter_code
_entity_poly.pdbx_strand_id
1 'polypeptide(L)'
;MVSLIEHKFQAYLEGHYDYVYEKTDNPEHGTAILDFVSCSFLEKGRTADYTTTYRLREMLKDGANKEDIIAYLNDKNIPADEITLDQIAENLLTKEPEQGYLTISNALQWRLQYARVVYLTDEVEGISKLVDKVNQ
;
A
#
# COMPACT_ATOMS: atom_id res chain seq x y z
N MET A 1 5.27 -15.15 -18.21
CA MET A 1 5.78 -13.86 -17.70
C MET A 1 4.61 -13.22 -16.97
N VAL A 2 4.60 -13.21 -15.64
CA VAL A 2 3.53 -12.54 -14.87
C VAL A 2 3.64 -11.06 -15.19
N SER A 3 2.59 -10.50 -15.77
CA SER A 3 2.56 -9.10 -16.21
C SER A 3 1.71 -8.35 -15.20
N LEU A 4 2.34 -7.49 -14.41
CA LEU A 4 1.62 -6.57 -13.53
C LEU A 4 1.26 -5.33 -14.39
N ILE A 5 -0.02 -5.09 -14.70
CA ILE A 5 -0.43 -3.75 -15.17
C ILE A 5 -0.60 -2.91 -13.91
N GLU A 6 0.37 -2.04 -13.69
CA GLU A 6 0.22 -0.85 -12.88
C GLU A 6 -0.60 0.15 -13.71
N HIS A 7 -1.92 0.03 -13.71
CA HIS A 7 -2.74 1.18 -14.05
C HIS A 7 -2.84 2.07 -12.82
N LYS A 8 -2.09 3.18 -12.87
CA LYS A 8 -2.32 4.36 -12.02
C LYS A 8 -3.75 4.85 -12.27
N PHE A 9 -4.73 4.24 -11.61
CA PHE A 9 -6.02 4.87 -11.43
C PHE A 9 -5.99 5.56 -10.07
N GLN A 10 -6.22 6.87 -10.10
CA GLN A 10 -6.38 7.72 -8.92
C GLN A 10 -7.21 6.99 -7.87
N ALA A 11 -6.81 7.14 -6.61
CA ALA A 11 -7.68 6.86 -5.48
C ALA A 11 -9.07 7.43 -5.79
N TYR A 12 -10.02 6.56 -6.12
CA TYR A 12 -11.41 6.93 -6.03
C TYR A 12 -11.66 7.25 -4.55
N LEU A 13 -12.57 8.18 -4.27
CA LEU A 13 -12.85 8.70 -2.91
C LEU A 13 -13.11 7.61 -1.84
N GLU A 14 -13.27 6.35 -2.25
CA GLU A 14 -13.64 5.19 -1.44
C GLU A 14 -12.49 4.18 -1.20
N GLY A 15 -11.51 4.02 -2.10
CA GLY A 15 -10.48 2.98 -1.97
C GLY A 15 -9.56 2.75 -3.18
N HIS A 16 -8.87 1.61 -3.20
CA HIS A 16 -7.87 1.20 -4.18
C HIS A 16 -8.11 -0.24 -4.65
N TYR A 17 -8.01 -0.51 -5.96
CA TYR A 17 -8.08 -1.86 -6.51
C TYR A 17 -6.71 -2.29 -7.03
N ASP A 18 -6.27 -3.48 -6.63
CA ASP A 18 -5.07 -4.16 -7.13
C ASP A 18 -5.45 -5.35 -8.01
N TYR A 19 -4.78 -5.48 -9.15
CA TYR A 19 -5.04 -6.52 -10.15
C TYR A 19 -3.72 -7.16 -10.59
N VAL A 20 -3.62 -8.48 -10.40
CA VAL A 20 -2.52 -9.31 -10.90
C VAL A 20 -3.09 -10.26 -11.92
N TYR A 21 -2.45 -10.34 -13.07
CA TYR A 21 -2.82 -11.27 -14.12
C TYR A 21 -1.60 -11.90 -14.79
N GLU A 22 -1.82 -13.08 -15.35
CA GLU A 22 -0.88 -13.71 -16.26
C GLU A 22 -1.25 -13.33 -17.70
N LYS A 23 -0.27 -12.88 -18.47
CA LYS A 23 -0.44 -12.52 -19.87
C LYS A 23 0.09 -13.62 -20.76
N THR A 24 -0.76 -14.09 -21.66
CA THR A 24 -0.37 -14.99 -22.75
C THR A 24 -0.59 -14.29 -24.08
N ASP A 25 0.50 -14.00 -24.80
CA ASP A 25 0.46 -13.37 -26.10
C ASP A 25 0.24 -14.39 -27.23
N ASN A 26 -0.54 -13.99 -28.24
CA ASN A 26 -0.72 -14.72 -29.49
C ASN A 26 -0.27 -13.82 -30.66
N PRO A 27 1.03 -13.89 -31.06
CA PRO A 27 1.60 -13.03 -32.08
C PRO A 27 0.99 -13.24 -33.47
N GLU A 28 0.53 -14.46 -33.79
CA GLU A 28 -0.05 -14.80 -35.10
C GLU A 28 -1.35 -14.03 -35.37
N HIS A 29 -2.16 -13.83 -34.32
CA HIS A 29 -3.43 -13.10 -34.40
C HIS A 29 -3.36 -11.68 -33.83
N GLY A 30 -2.21 -11.25 -33.30
CA GLY A 30 -2.06 -9.95 -32.65
C GLY A 30 -2.97 -9.77 -31.42
N THR A 31 -3.25 -10.86 -30.69
CA THR A 31 -4.13 -10.85 -29.51
C THR A 31 -3.37 -11.27 -28.25
N ALA A 32 -3.93 -10.99 -27.08
CA ALA A 32 -3.43 -11.48 -25.81
C ALA A 32 -4.59 -11.88 -24.90
N ILE A 33 -4.37 -12.91 -24.09
CA ILE A 33 -5.28 -13.35 -23.03
C ILE A 33 -4.69 -12.88 -21.69
N LEU A 34 -5.51 -12.23 -20.88
CA LEU A 34 -5.16 -11.81 -19.51
C LEU A 34 -5.95 -12.70 -18.54
N ASP A 35 -5.26 -13.58 -17.82
CA ASP A 35 -5.89 -14.36 -16.76
C ASP A 35 -5.65 -13.69 -15.41
N PHE A 36 -6.68 -13.08 -14.83
CA PHE A 36 -6.59 -12.45 -13.52
C PHE A 36 -6.42 -13.53 -12.43
N VAL A 37 -5.25 -13.50 -11.78
CA VAL A 37 -4.88 -14.44 -10.71
C VAL A 37 -5.11 -13.85 -9.32
N SER A 38 -5.10 -12.52 -9.20
CA SER A 38 -5.47 -11.83 -7.96
C SER A 38 -6.19 -10.52 -8.28
N CYS A 39 -7.30 -10.27 -7.58
CA CYS A 39 -8.03 -9.00 -7.62
C CYS A 39 -8.40 -8.65 -6.18
N SER A 40 -7.92 -7.53 -5.68
CA SER A 40 -8.16 -7.10 -4.30
C SER A 40 -8.65 -5.66 -4.26
N PHE A 41 -9.61 -5.37 -3.40
CA PHE A 41 -10.05 -4.03 -3.05
C PHE A 41 -9.54 -3.67 -1.66
N LEU A 42 -8.98 -2.48 -1.50
CA LEU A 42 -8.56 -1.90 -0.24
C LEU A 42 -9.34 -0.61 0.00
N GLU A 43 -9.96 -0.49 1.15
CA GLU A 43 -10.52 0.78 1.61
C GLU A 43 -9.40 1.82 1.80
N LYS A 44 -9.77 3.09 1.65
CA LYS A 44 -8.87 4.25 1.87
C LYS A 44 -7.94 4.09 3.08
N GLY A 45 -8.46 3.65 4.23
CA GLY A 45 -7.69 3.50 5.48
C GLY A 45 -6.55 2.48 5.42
N ARG A 46 -6.60 1.54 4.46
CA ARG A 46 -5.60 0.47 4.27
C ARG A 46 -4.57 0.77 3.20
N THR A 47 -4.63 1.93 2.55
CA THR A 47 -3.75 2.28 1.41
C THR A 47 -2.39 2.85 1.81
N ALA A 48 -2.14 3.11 3.09
CA ALA A 48 -0.86 3.65 3.56
C ALA A 48 0.29 2.63 3.41
N ASP A 49 1.53 3.13 3.53
CA ASP A 49 2.72 2.27 3.54
C ASP A 49 2.73 1.37 4.79
N TYR A 50 2.85 0.07 4.56
CA TYR A 50 2.78 -0.94 5.61
C TYR A 50 3.89 -0.75 6.64
N THR A 51 5.14 -0.63 6.20
CA THR A 51 6.29 -0.57 7.10
C THR A 51 6.25 0.70 7.93
N THR A 52 5.91 1.82 7.30
CA THR A 52 5.82 3.13 7.95
C THR A 52 4.72 3.14 9.01
N THR A 53 3.51 2.72 8.66
CA THR A 53 2.39 2.67 9.61
C THR A 53 2.65 1.65 10.72
N TYR A 54 3.20 0.48 10.40
CA TYR A 54 3.55 -0.54 11.40
C TYR A 54 4.51 0.02 12.46
N ARG A 55 5.61 0.65 12.04
CA ARG A 55 6.61 1.20 12.98
C ARG A 55 6.09 2.39 13.76
N LEU A 56 5.31 3.28 13.14
CA LEU A 56 4.67 4.39 13.86
C LEU A 56 3.74 3.87 14.97
N ARG A 57 2.96 2.82 14.69
CA ARG A 57 2.08 2.20 15.69
C ARG A 57 2.87 1.56 16.83
N GLU A 58 4.01 0.92 16.56
CA GLU A 58 4.91 0.42 17.60
C GLU A 58 5.48 1.56 18.45
N MET A 59 6.03 2.60 17.82
CA MET A 59 6.59 3.77 18.51
C MET A 59 5.58 4.45 19.44
N LEU A 60 4.33 4.62 18.97
CA LEU A 60 3.26 5.21 19.78
C LEU A 60 2.91 4.34 21.00
N LYS A 61 2.91 3.01 20.85
CA LYS A 61 2.68 2.07 21.97
C LYS A 61 3.82 2.11 22.99
N ASP A 62 5.04 2.35 22.53
CA ASP A 62 6.24 2.45 23.36
C ASP A 62 6.39 3.83 24.03
N GLY A 63 5.47 4.78 23.78
CA GLY A 63 5.45 6.09 24.40
C GLY A 63 6.37 7.14 23.75
N ALA A 64 6.66 6.98 22.46
CA ALA A 64 7.42 7.96 21.68
C ALA A 64 6.80 9.37 21.76
N ASN A 65 7.66 10.38 21.88
CA ASN A 65 7.24 11.78 21.88
C ASN A 65 7.21 12.36 20.45
N LYS A 66 6.90 13.65 20.33
CA LYS A 66 6.80 14.33 19.04
C LYS A 66 8.13 14.31 18.28
N GLU A 67 9.21 14.59 18.98
CA GLU A 67 10.56 14.66 18.41
C GLU A 67 11.02 13.31 17.85
N ASP A 68 10.70 12.21 18.54
CA ASP A 68 10.96 10.84 18.08
C ASP A 68 10.24 10.53 16.77
N ILE A 69 8.97 10.92 16.67
CA ILE A 69 8.15 10.73 15.46
C ILE A 69 8.70 11.56 14.30
N ILE A 70 9.02 12.84 14.53
CA ILE A 70 9.60 13.72 13.50
C ILE A 70 10.94 13.17 13.01
N ALA A 71 11.79 12.68 13.91
CA ALA A 71 13.06 12.06 13.54
C ALA A 71 12.85 10.83 12.65
N TYR A 72 11.87 9.98 12.99
CA TYR A 72 11.52 8.83 12.17
C TYR A 72 10.98 9.21 10.79
N LEU A 73 10.08 10.19 10.70
CA LEU A 73 9.53 10.64 9.41
C LEU A 73 10.63 11.24 8.51
N ASN A 74 11.59 11.95 9.10
CA ASN A 74 12.77 12.46 8.39
C ASN A 74 13.69 11.32 7.91
N ASP A 75 13.97 10.30 8.73
CA ASP A 75 14.73 9.10 8.32
C ASP A 75 14.07 8.40 7.12
N LYS A 76 12.74 8.34 7.10
CA LYS A 76 11.96 7.81 5.98
C LYS A 76 11.87 8.72 4.77
N ASN A 77 12.47 9.92 4.83
CA ASN A 77 12.47 10.91 3.76
C ASN A 77 11.05 11.17 3.23
N ILE A 78 10.09 11.31 4.16
CA ILE A 78 8.70 11.63 3.80
C ILE A 78 8.69 13.00 3.10
N PRO A 79 8.12 13.12 1.89
CA PRO A 79 8.15 14.35 1.11
C PRO A 79 7.17 15.38 1.69
N ALA A 80 7.59 16.08 2.74
CA ALA A 80 6.84 17.12 3.43
C ALA A 80 7.82 18.17 3.99
N ASP A 81 7.37 19.42 4.11
CA ASP A 81 8.15 20.46 4.79
C ASP A 81 8.12 20.28 6.31
N GLU A 82 9.01 20.99 7.02
CA GLU A 82 9.15 20.88 8.47
C GLU A 82 7.84 21.19 9.22
N ILE A 83 7.07 22.18 8.75
CA ILE A 83 5.79 22.56 9.37
C ILE A 83 4.78 21.43 9.22
N THR A 84 4.73 20.81 8.04
CA THR A 84 3.83 19.70 7.74
C THR A 84 4.22 18.45 8.51
N LEU A 85 5.52 18.15 8.64
CA LEU A 85 6.01 17.03 9.45
C LEU A 85 5.67 17.22 10.93
N ASP A 86 5.80 18.44 11.46
CA ASP A 86 5.40 18.76 12.83
C ASP A 86 3.90 18.53 13.06
N GLN A 87 3.05 19.02 12.15
CA GLN A 87 1.60 18.77 12.19
C GLN A 87 1.25 17.28 12.07
N ILE A 88 1.95 16.52 11.21
CA ILE A 88 1.75 15.08 11.09
C ILE A 88 2.08 14.40 12.43
N ALA A 89 3.20 14.76 13.05
CA ALA A 89 3.62 14.18 14.32
C ALA A 89 2.62 14.49 15.46
N GLU A 90 2.12 15.72 15.54
CA GLU A 90 1.06 16.10 16.50
C GLU A 90 -0.22 15.29 16.27
N ASN A 91 -0.63 15.15 15.01
CA ASN A 91 -1.81 14.35 14.67
C ASN A 91 -1.63 12.87 15.05
N LEU A 92 -0.46 12.28 14.82
CA LEU A 92 -0.17 10.88 15.16
C LEU A 92 -0.21 10.60 16.67
N LEU A 93 0.17 11.58 17.49
CA LEU A 93 0.08 11.47 18.96
C LEU A 93 -1.38 11.50 19.46
N THR A 94 -2.27 12.21 18.76
CA THR A 94 -3.70 12.27 19.12
C THR A 94 -4.50 11.12 18.53
N LYS A 95 -4.05 10.57 17.39
CA LYS A 95 -4.73 9.52 16.65
C LYS A 95 -3.72 8.56 16.03
N GLU A 96 -3.67 7.34 16.57
CA GLU A 96 -2.90 6.24 15.98
C GLU A 96 -3.33 5.99 14.54
N PRO A 97 -2.39 5.86 13.58
CA PRO A 97 -2.73 5.58 12.20
C PRO A 97 -3.21 4.14 12.04
N GLU A 98 -4.11 3.94 11.09
CA GLU A 98 -4.47 2.59 10.65
C GLU A 98 -3.29 1.87 9.99
N GLN A 99 -3.28 0.55 10.06
CA GLN A 99 -2.26 -0.25 9.37
C GLN A 99 -2.53 -0.19 7.87
N GLY A 100 -1.57 0.35 7.12
CA GLY A 100 -1.56 0.29 5.67
C GLY A 100 -1.06 -1.07 5.17
N TYR A 101 -1.42 -1.45 3.94
CA TYR A 101 -1.04 -2.73 3.32
C TYR A 101 -0.31 -2.59 1.99
N LEU A 102 -0.14 -1.35 1.51
CA LEU A 102 0.66 -1.07 0.33
C LEU A 102 2.11 -0.86 0.74
N THR A 103 3.03 -0.97 -0.22
CA THR A 103 4.44 -0.63 0.00
C THR A 103 4.80 0.52 -0.93
N ILE A 104 5.06 1.69 -0.35
CA ILE A 104 5.33 2.94 -1.06
C ILE A 104 6.83 3.24 -0.93
N SER A 105 7.58 3.09 -2.03
CA SER A 105 9.00 3.42 -2.05
C SER A 105 9.24 4.77 -2.72
N ASN A 106 9.97 5.66 -2.04
CA ASN A 106 10.37 6.97 -2.56
C ASN A 106 11.21 6.85 -3.86
N ALA A 107 11.98 5.77 -4.02
CA ALA A 107 12.82 5.52 -5.20
C ALA A 107 12.09 4.83 -6.37
N LEU A 108 10.91 4.28 -6.12
CA LEU A 108 10.09 3.57 -7.10
C LEU A 108 8.68 4.16 -7.10
N GLN A 109 8.59 5.49 -7.18
CA GLN A 109 7.34 6.27 -7.15
C GLN A 109 6.31 5.86 -8.24
N TRP A 110 6.67 4.94 -9.13
CA TRP A 110 5.85 4.42 -10.21
C TRP A 110 5.54 2.93 -10.05
N ARG A 111 6.31 2.19 -9.22
CA ARG A 111 6.08 0.78 -8.91
C ARG A 111 5.66 0.59 -7.46
N LEU A 112 4.36 0.60 -7.22
CA LEU A 112 3.82 0.19 -5.93
C LEU A 112 4.03 -1.33 -5.79
N GLN A 113 4.60 -1.78 -4.66
CA GLN A 113 4.77 -3.22 -4.44
C GLN A 113 3.51 -3.76 -3.73
N TYR A 114 2.78 -4.63 -4.42
CA TYR A 114 1.51 -5.19 -3.93
C TYR A 114 1.65 -6.59 -3.33
N ALA A 115 2.87 -7.15 -3.28
CA ALA A 115 3.10 -8.51 -2.81
C ALA A 115 2.40 -8.79 -1.47
N ARG A 116 2.39 -7.81 -0.57
CA ARG A 116 1.74 -7.95 0.73
C ARG A 116 0.23 -8.15 0.67
N VAL A 117 -0.46 -7.49 -0.27
CA VAL A 117 -1.91 -7.67 -0.51
C VAL A 117 -2.16 -8.97 -1.27
N VAL A 118 -1.36 -9.22 -2.31
CA VAL A 118 -1.50 -10.40 -3.17
C VAL A 118 -1.38 -11.69 -2.36
N TYR A 119 -0.39 -11.79 -1.47
CA TYR A 119 -0.14 -12.97 -0.63
C TYR A 119 -0.80 -12.89 0.76
N LEU A 120 -1.72 -11.95 0.99
CA LEU A 120 -2.42 -11.83 2.28
C LEU A 120 -3.36 -13.01 2.50
N THR A 121 -3.13 -13.85 3.50
CA THR A 121 -4.02 -14.97 3.83
C THR A 121 -5.04 -14.62 4.91
N ASP A 122 -4.72 -13.66 5.75
CA ASP A 122 -5.57 -13.26 6.87
C ASP A 122 -6.73 -12.37 6.41
N GLU A 123 -7.90 -12.56 7.01
CA GLU A 123 -9.02 -11.63 6.83
C GLU A 123 -8.72 -10.32 7.57
N VAL A 124 -8.64 -9.23 6.81
CA VAL A 124 -8.37 -7.89 7.33
C VAL A 124 -9.54 -7.00 6.98
N GLU A 125 -10.16 -6.39 8.00
CA GLU A 125 -11.22 -5.40 7.79
C GLU A 125 -10.75 -4.26 6.88
N GLY A 126 -11.54 -3.96 5.86
CA GLY A 126 -11.23 -2.99 4.82
C GLY A 126 -10.36 -3.51 3.68
N ILE A 127 -10.12 -4.83 3.60
CA ILE A 127 -9.51 -5.49 2.45
C ILE A 127 -10.42 -6.62 1.98
N SER A 128 -10.82 -6.60 0.71
CA SER A 128 -11.69 -7.60 0.09
C SER A 128 -10.98 -8.25 -1.08
N LYS A 129 -10.76 -9.56 -1.02
CA LYS A 129 -10.23 -10.33 -2.15
C LYS A 129 -11.37 -10.82 -3.03
N LEU A 130 -11.42 -10.31 -4.25
CA LEU A 130 -12.44 -10.63 -5.26
C LEU A 130 -12.05 -11.84 -6.10
N VAL A 131 -10.76 -11.95 -6.42
CA VAL A 131 -10.15 -13.10 -7.06
C VAL A 131 -8.88 -13.41 -6.29
N ASP A 132 -8.70 -14.67 -5.91
CA ASP A 132 -7.48 -15.12 -5.27
C ASP A 132 -7.19 -16.55 -5.72
N LYS A 133 -6.41 -16.68 -6.80
CA LYS A 133 -5.85 -17.96 -7.25
C LYS A 133 -4.46 -18.21 -6.69
N VAL A 134 -3.90 -17.21 -5.99
CA VAL A 134 -2.50 -17.22 -5.54
C VAL A 134 -2.37 -17.91 -4.18
N ASN A 135 -3.37 -17.80 -3.31
CA ASN A 135 -3.37 -18.37 -1.96
C ASN A 135 -4.28 -19.61 -1.79
N GLN A 136 -4.63 -20.28 -2.90
CA GLN A 136 -5.43 -21.51 -2.91
C GLN A 136 -4.58 -22.76 -2.62
#